data_AF-A0A3A8TKF5-F1
#
_entry.id   AF-A0A3A8TKF5-F1
#
_cell.length_a   1.000
_cell.length_b   1.000
_cell.length_c   1.000
_cell.angle_alpha   90.00
_cell.angle_beta   90.00
_cell.angle_gamma   90.00
#
_symmetry.space_group_name_H-M   'P 1'
#
loop_
_entity.id
_entity.type
_entity.pdbx_description
1 polymer ?
#
loop_
_entity_poly.entity_id
_entity_poly.type
_entity_poly.pdbx_seq_one_letter_code
_entity_poly.pdbx_strand_id
1 'polypeptide(L)'
;MRRDTRARGLRALLVGALLSLPGVAAAGGVLGLSYDSSDRYGESFTFVADADDGTYVTVNLSVTNIGPGSRTGICRATVLRPGKPAWSPQTRMGAKEWSYTPDTDTLKLGTCTAQATDAGLTVDAALDNGRVTLEYAKKPEPWSPEGSVVENGKDRYRHEVLLGASPVKLTLQVPKSAAVTLAGGGYVDHSRSTVAPAKLAKRWVRFRAMKGPQHMVVLAREGQEGDYAPVYVWEGKGAARLLESFTVTQTGTKEKSTWRAELTDRDGKPALTLRGTSLLQRSAPVESLGMLGGLVRPVVGSPVTYLLRGVMERPGKAPVEGLMEVSVEGE
;
A
#
# COMPACT_ATOMS: atom_id res chain seq x y z
N MET A 1 40.64 -68.29 12.41
CA MET A 1 41.03 -67.44 13.57
C MET A 1 40.47 -66.05 13.34
N ARG A 2 39.48 -65.65 14.16
CA ARG A 2 39.53 -64.56 15.17
C ARG A 2 39.34 -63.16 14.55
N ARG A 3 38.14 -62.59 14.62
CA ARG A 3 37.47 -61.87 15.75
C ARG A 3 37.92 -60.41 15.87
N ASP A 4 36.92 -59.53 15.69
CA ASP A 4 36.60 -58.27 16.38
C ASP A 4 37.62 -57.73 17.40
N THR A 5 37.84 -56.41 17.45
CA THR A 5 37.00 -55.46 18.23
C THR A 5 37.58 -54.03 18.28
N ARG A 6 36.66 -53.04 18.32
CA ARG A 6 36.66 -51.78 19.12
C ARG A 6 37.48 -50.58 18.60
N ALA A 7 36.82 -49.47 18.22
CA ALA A 7 36.27 -48.37 19.05
C ALA A 7 37.34 -47.27 19.24
N ARG A 8 37.12 -45.95 19.16
CA ARG A 8 36.06 -45.02 19.61
C ARG A 8 36.48 -43.64 19.07
N GLY A 9 35.57 -42.70 18.81
CA GLY A 9 35.98 -41.29 18.67
C GLY A 9 34.99 -40.32 18.04
N LEU A 10 33.97 -39.93 18.84
CA LEU A 10 33.16 -38.71 18.76
C LEU A 10 32.55 -38.28 17.41
N ARG A 11 31.28 -38.64 17.22
CA ARG A 11 30.28 -37.79 16.56
C ARG A 11 29.89 -36.67 17.53
N ALA A 12 30.27 -35.43 17.24
CA ALA A 12 29.65 -34.26 17.86
C ALA A 12 28.45 -33.84 16.99
N LEU A 13 27.25 -34.09 17.50
CA LEU A 13 26.01 -33.46 17.06
C LEU A 13 26.09 -31.96 17.41
N LEU A 14 26.18 -31.11 16.39
CA LEU A 14 25.83 -29.69 16.49
C LEU A 14 24.37 -29.54 16.04
N VAL A 15 23.46 -29.87 16.96
CA VAL A 15 22.03 -29.53 16.86
C VAL A 15 21.76 -28.45 17.89
N GLY A 16 21.11 -27.39 17.43
CA GLY A 16 20.23 -26.59 18.28
C GLY A 16 20.83 -25.30 18.83
N ALA A 17 20.58 -24.20 18.11
CA ALA A 17 19.95 -22.98 18.62
C ALA A 17 20.24 -21.81 17.66
N LEU A 18 19.67 -21.86 16.45
CA LEU A 18 19.35 -20.62 15.75
C LEU A 18 18.20 -20.00 16.56
N LEU A 19 18.60 -19.15 17.51
CA LEU A 19 17.74 -18.24 18.24
C LEU A 19 16.92 -17.47 17.20
N SER A 20 15.66 -17.84 17.07
CA SER A 20 14.63 -16.98 16.50
C SER A 20 14.58 -15.73 17.36
N LEU A 21 15.35 -14.71 16.98
CA LEU A 21 15.22 -13.39 17.55
C LEU A 21 13.78 -12.94 17.23
N PRO A 22 12.90 -12.81 18.24
CA PRO A 22 11.65 -12.12 18.04
C PRO A 22 12.04 -10.71 17.63
N GLY A 23 11.61 -10.28 16.45
CA GLY A 23 11.79 -8.90 16.01
C GLY A 23 11.37 -8.00 17.15
N VAL A 24 12.29 -7.15 17.60
CA VAL A 24 12.02 -6.14 18.62
C VAL A 24 10.85 -5.32 18.10
N ALA A 25 9.65 -5.58 18.62
CA ALA A 25 8.50 -4.74 18.39
C ALA A 25 8.91 -3.37 18.92
N ALA A 26 9.13 -2.42 18.01
CA ALA A 26 9.36 -1.04 18.40
C ALA A 26 8.19 -0.63 19.32
N ALA A 27 8.49 0.02 20.44
CA ALA A 27 7.53 0.41 21.48
C ALA A 27 6.50 1.48 21.04
N GLY A 28 6.19 1.54 19.73
CA GLY A 28 5.17 2.41 19.16
C GLY A 28 3.92 1.62 18.78
N GLY A 29 2.77 2.29 18.81
CA GLY A 29 1.52 1.80 18.26
C GLY A 29 1.53 1.71 16.73
N VAL A 30 0.36 1.43 16.15
CA VAL A 30 0.22 1.06 14.73
C VAL A 30 0.48 2.23 13.77
N LEU A 31 0.45 3.47 14.27
CA LEU A 31 0.77 4.68 13.51
C LEU A 31 2.19 5.21 13.79
N GLY A 32 3.02 4.43 14.50
CA GLY A 32 4.39 4.79 14.83
C GLY A 32 5.28 4.87 13.59
N LEU A 33 5.96 6.00 13.41
CA LEU A 33 6.96 6.19 12.36
C LEU A 33 8.27 5.51 12.73
N SER A 34 8.89 4.82 11.78
CA SER A 34 10.17 4.16 11.93
C SER A 34 11.25 4.83 11.09
N TYR A 35 11.48 6.12 11.40
CA TYR A 35 12.39 7.01 10.68
C TYR A 35 13.78 6.41 10.43
N ASP A 36 14.28 6.59 9.20
CA ASP A 36 15.64 6.25 8.77
C ASP A 36 16.32 7.48 8.15
N SER A 37 17.62 7.64 8.41
CA SER A 37 18.40 8.79 7.93
C SER A 37 18.85 8.66 6.46
N SER A 38 18.57 7.54 5.79
CA SER A 38 18.86 7.35 4.36
C SER A 38 18.20 8.44 3.51
N ASP A 39 18.94 9.02 2.55
CA ASP A 39 18.38 9.99 1.58
C ASP A 39 17.27 9.41 0.71
N ARG A 40 17.14 8.09 0.68
CA ARG A 40 16.10 7.36 -0.06
C ARG A 40 14.92 6.93 0.82
N TYR A 41 14.92 7.37 2.07
CA TYR A 41 13.85 7.05 3.01
C TYR A 41 12.51 7.61 2.57
N GLY A 42 11.49 6.76 2.61
CA GLY A 42 10.08 7.17 2.57
C GLY A 42 9.25 6.21 3.41
N GLU A 43 8.36 6.76 4.21
CA GLU A 43 7.36 6.02 4.98
C GLU A 43 6.00 6.68 4.80
N SER A 44 4.96 5.90 4.60
CA SER A 44 3.62 6.40 4.28
C SER A 44 2.53 5.53 4.87
N PHE A 45 1.53 6.18 5.45
CA PHE A 45 0.23 5.60 5.75
C PHE A 45 -0.78 6.02 4.68
N THR A 46 -1.43 5.04 4.07
CA THR A 46 -2.47 5.26 3.04
C THR A 46 -3.81 4.89 3.62
N PHE A 47 -4.71 5.86 3.73
CA PHE A 47 -6.07 5.68 4.20
C PHE A 47 -7.02 5.81 3.01
N VAL A 48 -7.78 4.76 2.73
CA VAL A 48 -8.70 4.68 1.60
C VAL A 48 -10.14 4.58 2.09
N ALA A 49 -11.04 5.31 1.45
CA ALA A 49 -12.48 5.14 1.59
C ALA A 49 -13.14 5.06 0.20
N ASP A 50 -14.00 4.07 0.02
CA ASP A 50 -14.86 3.89 -1.15
C ASP A 50 -16.31 3.95 -0.71
N ALA A 51 -16.95 5.09 -0.92
CA ALA A 51 -18.32 5.36 -0.52
C ALA A 51 -19.33 4.66 -1.43
N ASP A 52 -20.54 4.45 -0.90
CA ASP A 52 -21.63 3.77 -1.60
C ASP A 52 -22.17 4.57 -2.80
N ASP A 53 -22.04 5.90 -2.78
CA ASP A 53 -22.41 6.76 -3.90
C ASP A 53 -21.37 6.76 -5.05
N GLY A 54 -20.29 6.01 -4.90
CA GLY A 54 -19.18 5.93 -5.86
C GLY A 54 -18.07 6.95 -5.62
N THR A 55 -18.17 7.80 -4.58
CA THR A 55 -17.09 8.69 -4.15
C THR A 55 -15.91 7.89 -3.63
N TYR A 56 -14.72 8.17 -4.17
CA TYR A 56 -13.46 7.60 -3.72
C TYR A 56 -12.60 8.67 -3.04
N VAL A 57 -12.02 8.32 -1.90
CA VAL A 57 -11.13 9.20 -1.14
C VAL A 57 -9.86 8.45 -0.75
N THR A 58 -8.71 9.11 -0.93
CA THR A 58 -7.49 8.75 -0.21
C THR A 58 -6.95 9.89 0.62
N VAL A 59 -6.41 9.56 1.78
CA VAL A 59 -5.54 10.45 2.56
C VAL A 59 -4.20 9.74 2.72
N ASN A 60 -3.11 10.44 2.43
CA ASN A 60 -1.76 9.95 2.56
C ASN A 60 -1.03 10.82 3.57
N LEU A 61 -0.51 10.21 4.63
CA LEU A 61 0.38 10.85 5.60
C LEU A 61 1.76 10.21 5.42
N SER A 62 2.75 10.97 4.99
CA SER A 62 4.09 10.42 4.72
C SER A 62 5.22 11.29 5.24
N VAL A 63 6.34 10.65 5.55
CA VAL A 63 7.60 11.29 5.89
C VAL A 63 8.68 10.76 4.95
N THR A 64 9.47 11.66 4.36
CA THR A 64 10.51 11.26 3.39
C THR A 64 11.76 12.13 3.48
N ASN A 65 12.90 11.56 3.11
CA ASN A 65 14.13 12.29 2.83
C ASN A 65 14.37 12.47 1.30
N ILE A 66 13.45 11.99 0.45
CA ILE A 66 13.60 12.09 -1.00
C ILE A 66 13.28 13.52 -1.45
N GLY A 67 14.25 14.14 -2.11
CA GLY A 67 14.15 15.50 -2.63
C GLY A 67 14.89 16.53 -1.76
N PRO A 68 14.60 17.83 -1.92
CA PRO A 68 15.26 18.86 -1.14
C PRO A 68 14.90 18.79 0.35
N GLY A 69 15.91 18.73 1.21
CA GLY A 69 15.76 18.66 2.67
C GLY A 69 15.68 17.22 3.20
N SER A 70 15.45 17.09 4.50
CA SER A 70 15.25 15.81 5.17
C SER A 70 14.06 15.89 6.11
N ARG A 71 13.48 14.73 6.45
CA ARG A 71 12.33 14.62 7.37
C ARG A 71 11.14 15.45 6.90
N THR A 72 10.93 15.52 5.59
CA THR A 72 9.83 16.25 4.98
C THR A 72 8.54 15.46 5.23
N GLY A 73 7.62 16.05 5.98
CA GLY A 73 6.26 15.54 6.12
C GLY A 73 5.41 15.95 4.93
N ILE A 74 4.50 15.09 4.50
CA ILE A 74 3.53 15.34 3.43
C ILE A 74 2.16 14.85 3.90
N CYS A 75 1.18 15.74 3.84
CA CYS A 75 -0.23 15.36 3.92
C CYS A 75 -0.89 15.64 2.58
N ARG A 76 -1.48 14.62 1.97
CA ARG A 76 -2.20 14.71 0.70
C ARG A 76 -3.56 14.05 0.81
N ALA A 77 -4.58 14.70 0.29
CA ALA A 77 -5.86 14.05 0.02
C ALA A 77 -6.09 13.92 -1.48
N THR A 78 -6.86 12.92 -1.91
CA THR A 78 -7.43 12.81 -3.26
C THR A 78 -8.89 12.46 -3.12
N VAL A 79 -9.76 13.24 -3.74
CA VAL A 79 -11.20 13.03 -3.73
C VAL A 79 -11.71 12.98 -5.16
N LEU A 80 -12.30 11.85 -5.52
CA LEU A 80 -12.90 11.58 -6.82
C LEU A 80 -14.39 11.35 -6.62
N ARG A 81 -15.24 12.23 -7.15
CA ARG A 81 -16.70 12.11 -7.08
C ARG A 81 -17.27 11.88 -8.47
N PRO A 82 -18.30 11.02 -8.62
CA PRO A 82 -18.93 10.79 -9.93
C PRO A 82 -19.36 12.10 -10.60
N GLY A 83 -18.93 12.29 -11.85
CA GLY A 83 -19.27 13.47 -12.66
C GLY A 83 -18.70 14.80 -12.16
N LYS A 84 -17.74 14.80 -11.22
CA LYS A 84 -17.09 16.02 -10.71
C LYS A 84 -15.58 15.98 -10.98
N PRO A 85 -14.93 17.16 -11.12
CA PRO A 85 -13.47 17.24 -11.15
C PRO A 85 -12.84 16.63 -9.90
N ALA A 86 -11.66 16.03 -10.06
CA ALA A 86 -10.84 15.57 -8.95
C ALA A 86 -10.41 16.75 -8.07
N TRP A 87 -10.41 16.56 -6.75
CA TRP A 87 -9.83 17.49 -5.80
C TRP A 87 -8.71 16.79 -5.04
N SER A 88 -7.46 17.22 -5.27
CA SER A 88 -6.27 16.51 -4.78
C SER A 88 -5.29 17.45 -4.06
N PRO A 89 -5.69 18.07 -2.94
CA PRO A 89 -4.85 19.04 -2.25
C PRO A 89 -3.67 18.37 -1.54
N GLN A 90 -2.60 19.12 -1.34
CA GLN A 90 -1.40 18.65 -0.64
C GLN A 90 -0.75 19.80 0.11
N THR A 91 -0.24 19.50 1.30
CA THR A 91 0.74 20.34 1.99
C THR A 91 2.01 19.57 2.31
N ARG A 92 3.14 20.30 2.31
CA ARG A 92 4.46 19.80 2.72
C ARG A 92 4.90 20.59 3.94
N MET A 93 5.58 19.92 4.86
CA MET A 93 5.96 20.52 6.13
C MET A 93 7.34 20.02 6.58
N GLY A 94 8.01 20.84 7.38
CA GLY A 94 9.33 20.52 7.90
C GLY A 94 9.30 19.54 9.08
N ALA A 95 10.49 19.12 9.50
CA ALA A 95 10.67 18.14 10.59
C ALA A 95 10.02 18.50 11.94
N LYS A 96 9.78 19.79 12.18
CA LYS A 96 9.19 20.31 13.44
C LYS A 96 7.67 20.34 13.43
N GLU A 97 7.06 20.10 12.27
CA GLU A 97 5.61 20.26 12.05
C GLU A 97 4.87 18.92 12.02
N TRP A 98 5.60 17.81 12.21
CA TRP A 98 5.01 16.49 12.40
C TRP A 98 5.52 15.84 13.68
N SER A 99 4.69 14.98 14.27
CA SER A 99 5.01 14.25 15.49
C SER A 99 4.21 12.96 15.57
N TYR A 100 4.72 12.01 16.36
CA TYR A 100 3.99 10.81 16.76
C TYR A 100 3.92 10.78 18.30
N THR A 101 2.73 10.52 18.84
CA THR A 101 2.48 10.42 20.27
C THR A 101 2.07 8.97 20.60
N PRO A 102 2.97 8.16 21.20
CA PRO A 102 2.72 6.74 21.47
C PRO A 102 1.52 6.50 22.40
N ASP A 103 1.38 7.30 23.46
CA ASP A 103 0.35 7.12 24.49
C ASP A 103 -1.08 7.16 23.94
N THR A 104 -1.29 7.90 22.85
CA THR A 104 -2.59 8.06 22.20
C THR A 104 -2.60 7.48 20.78
N ASP A 105 -1.54 6.76 20.40
CA ASP A 105 -1.27 6.25 19.05
C ASP A 105 -1.68 7.25 17.96
N THR A 106 -1.14 8.47 18.06
CA THR A 106 -1.55 9.62 17.23
C THR A 106 -0.39 10.12 16.38
N LEU A 107 -0.58 10.11 15.07
CA LEU A 107 0.32 10.72 14.09
C LEU A 107 -0.24 12.08 13.64
N LYS A 108 0.56 13.13 13.77
CA LYS A 108 0.22 14.49 13.32
C LYS A 108 1.21 14.96 12.27
N LEU A 109 0.70 15.47 11.15
CA LEU A 109 1.45 16.11 10.06
C LEU A 109 0.78 17.46 9.75
N GLY A 110 1.28 18.53 10.37
CA GLY A 110 0.71 19.87 10.24
C GLY A 110 -0.72 19.91 10.78
N THR A 111 -1.68 20.21 9.91
CA THR A 111 -3.13 20.20 10.20
C THR A 111 -3.77 18.82 10.08
N CYS A 112 -3.06 17.83 9.54
CA CYS A 112 -3.58 16.48 9.37
C CYS A 112 -3.24 15.60 10.57
N THR A 113 -4.18 14.75 10.95
CA THR A 113 -4.03 13.82 12.08
C THR A 113 -4.57 12.45 11.74
N ALA A 114 -3.96 11.41 12.28
CA ALA A 114 -4.49 10.06 12.34
C ALA A 114 -4.35 9.55 13.77
N GLN A 115 -5.40 8.92 14.29
CA GLN A 115 -5.45 8.40 15.66
C GLN A 115 -6.06 7.01 15.67
N ALA A 116 -5.32 6.04 16.20
CA ALA A 116 -5.83 4.69 16.44
C ALA A 116 -6.25 4.54 17.91
N THR A 117 -7.40 3.91 18.13
CA THR A 117 -7.95 3.59 19.45
C THR A 117 -8.53 2.18 19.43
N ASP A 118 -8.98 1.68 20.58
CA ASP A 118 -9.69 0.40 20.64
C ASP A 118 -11.04 0.43 19.90
N ALA A 119 -11.65 1.61 19.75
CA ALA A 119 -12.91 1.77 19.03
C ALA A 119 -12.74 1.81 17.50
N GLY A 120 -11.55 2.14 17.00
CA GLY A 120 -11.37 2.40 15.58
C GLY A 120 -10.16 3.25 15.25
N LEU A 121 -10.15 3.75 14.02
CA LEU A 121 -9.15 4.66 13.50
C LEU A 121 -9.84 5.90 12.93
N THR A 122 -9.37 7.08 13.30
CA THR A 122 -9.87 8.35 12.76
C THR A 122 -8.74 9.07 12.04
N VAL A 123 -9.04 9.62 10.87
CA VAL A 123 -8.13 10.45 10.08
C VAL A 123 -8.82 11.76 9.78
N ASP A 124 -8.15 12.88 10.04
CA ASP A 124 -8.65 14.21 9.73
C ASP A 124 -7.61 14.97 8.91
N ALA A 125 -8.01 15.47 7.75
CA ALA A 125 -7.16 16.21 6.83
C ALA A 125 -7.87 17.50 6.38
N ALA A 126 -7.46 18.63 6.96
CA ALA A 126 -7.88 19.96 6.54
C ALA A 126 -6.83 20.56 5.59
N LEU A 127 -7.20 20.73 4.31
CA LEU A 127 -6.30 21.15 3.22
C LEU A 127 -7.06 22.07 2.24
N ASP A 128 -6.42 23.11 1.73
CA ASP A 128 -6.96 24.02 0.69
C ASP A 128 -8.40 24.54 0.94
N ASN A 129 -8.74 24.88 2.19
CA ASN A 129 -10.09 25.29 2.64
C ASN A 129 -11.18 24.21 2.47
N GLY A 130 -10.76 22.95 2.34
CA GLY A 130 -11.61 21.78 2.46
C GLY A 130 -11.18 20.89 3.62
N ARG A 131 -11.97 19.86 3.88
CA ARG A 131 -11.74 18.89 4.94
C ARG A 131 -12.19 17.49 4.53
N VAL A 132 -11.39 16.50 4.90
CA VAL A 132 -11.70 15.08 4.81
C VAL A 132 -11.56 14.48 6.19
N THR A 133 -12.62 13.84 6.69
CA THR A 133 -12.58 13.05 7.92
C THR A 133 -12.99 11.62 7.59
N LEU A 134 -12.16 10.65 7.94
CA LEU A 134 -12.40 9.22 7.78
C LEU A 134 -12.48 8.58 9.16
N GLU A 135 -13.59 7.93 9.47
CA GLU A 135 -13.80 7.20 10.72
C GLU A 135 -13.99 5.71 10.37
N TYR A 136 -12.97 4.89 10.65
CA TYR A 136 -12.99 3.45 10.44
C TYR A 136 -13.48 2.75 11.71
N ALA A 137 -14.47 1.86 11.56
CA ALA A 137 -15.12 1.18 12.68
C ALA A 137 -14.30 0.02 13.32
N LYS A 138 -13.03 -0.13 12.96
CA LYS A 138 -12.16 -1.22 13.44
C LYS A 138 -10.80 -0.68 13.83
N LYS A 139 -10.27 -1.20 14.94
CA LYS A 139 -8.88 -1.00 15.33
C LYS A 139 -7.96 -1.57 14.25
N PRO A 140 -6.91 -0.85 13.83
CA PRO A 140 -5.95 -1.39 12.89
C PRO A 140 -5.14 -2.54 13.52
N GLU A 141 -4.94 -3.59 12.75
CA GLU A 141 -4.16 -4.77 13.13
C GLU A 141 -3.11 -5.01 12.03
N PRO A 142 -1.85 -4.55 12.24
CA PRO A 142 -0.81 -4.68 11.25
C PRO A 142 -0.62 -6.14 10.83
N TRP A 143 -0.71 -6.38 9.54
CA TRP A 143 -0.53 -7.70 8.96
C TRP A 143 0.32 -7.62 7.68
N SER A 144 1.28 -8.52 7.61
CA SER A 144 2.21 -8.68 6.49
C SER A 144 2.22 -10.14 6.07
N PRO A 145 1.90 -10.48 4.81
CA PRO A 145 2.15 -11.81 4.30
C PRO A 145 3.65 -12.08 4.15
N GLU A 146 4.00 -13.35 3.96
CA GLU A 146 5.35 -13.74 3.55
C GLU A 146 5.74 -13.02 2.24
N GLY A 147 7.01 -12.59 2.14
CA GLY A 147 7.51 -11.83 0.98
C GLY A 147 7.07 -10.37 0.91
N SER A 148 6.37 -9.85 1.93
CA SER A 148 6.02 -8.42 2.04
C SER A 148 7.22 -7.50 2.32
N VAL A 149 8.38 -8.10 2.61
CA VAL A 149 9.67 -7.42 2.72
C VAL A 149 10.47 -7.70 1.46
N VAL A 150 10.93 -6.64 0.80
CA VAL A 150 11.83 -6.70 -0.34
C VAL A 150 13.18 -6.14 0.08
N GLU A 151 14.23 -6.93 -0.09
CA GLU A 151 15.60 -6.53 0.22
C GLU A 151 16.36 -6.20 -1.07
N ASN A 152 17.10 -5.10 -1.07
CA ASN A 152 17.97 -4.69 -2.16
C ASN A 152 19.30 -4.23 -1.58
N GLY A 153 20.22 -5.18 -1.41
CA GLY A 153 21.47 -4.96 -0.67
C GLY A 153 21.16 -4.59 0.78
N LYS A 154 21.58 -3.39 1.20
CA LYS A 154 21.31 -2.84 2.54
C LYS A 154 19.94 -2.16 2.67
N ASP A 155 19.26 -1.94 1.54
CA ASP A 155 17.99 -1.23 1.51
C ASP A 155 16.83 -2.22 1.63
N ARG A 156 15.72 -1.74 2.20
CA ARG A 156 14.56 -2.57 2.46
C ARG A 156 13.28 -1.80 2.14
N TYR A 157 12.35 -2.48 1.50
CA TYR A 157 10.94 -2.07 1.41
C TYR A 157 10.10 -3.03 2.25
N ARG A 158 9.10 -2.50 2.95
CA ARG A 158 8.10 -3.26 3.68
C ARG A 158 6.72 -2.68 3.44
N HIS A 159 5.75 -3.57 3.26
CA HIS A 159 4.34 -3.24 3.19
C HIS A 159 3.56 -4.02 4.25
N GLU A 160 2.68 -3.30 4.95
CA GLU A 160 1.77 -3.81 5.97
C GLU A 160 0.35 -3.36 5.62
N VAL A 161 -0.58 -4.31 5.61
CA VAL A 161 -2.00 -3.95 5.63
C VAL A 161 -2.38 -3.73 7.08
N LEU A 162 -2.90 -2.55 7.40
CA LEU A 162 -3.37 -2.24 8.75
C LEU A 162 -4.87 -2.53 8.90
N LEU A 163 -5.64 -2.31 7.84
CA LEU A 163 -7.05 -2.66 7.73
C LEU A 163 -7.35 -3.16 6.32
N GLY A 164 -7.61 -4.47 6.16
CA GLY A 164 -8.01 -5.03 4.86
C GLY A 164 -9.39 -4.61 4.40
N ALA A 165 -10.30 -4.46 5.36
CA ALA A 165 -11.66 -3.96 5.16
C ALA A 165 -12.29 -3.54 6.49
N SER A 166 -12.84 -2.33 6.53
CA SER A 166 -13.60 -1.80 7.66
C SER A 166 -14.74 -0.92 7.15
N PRO A 167 -15.94 -0.96 7.75
CA PRO A 167 -16.93 0.10 7.52
C PRO A 167 -16.29 1.46 7.80
N VAL A 168 -16.48 2.40 6.88
CA VAL A 168 -15.94 3.76 7.01
C VAL A 168 -17.07 4.77 6.89
N LYS A 169 -17.07 5.73 7.81
CA LYS A 169 -17.85 6.97 7.70
C LYS A 169 -16.92 8.06 7.18
N LEU A 170 -17.30 8.67 6.07
CA LEU A 170 -16.58 9.75 5.40
C LEU A 170 -17.35 11.05 5.61
N THR A 171 -16.76 12.02 6.27
CA THR A 171 -17.25 13.41 6.24
C THR A 171 -16.36 14.22 5.31
N LEU A 172 -16.96 14.78 4.26
CA LEU A 172 -16.27 15.46 3.18
C LEU A 172 -16.80 16.88 3.01
N GLN A 173 -15.88 17.84 3.03
CA GLN A 173 -16.15 19.22 2.64
C GLN A 173 -15.10 19.62 1.60
N VAL A 174 -15.46 19.59 0.32
CA VAL A 174 -14.61 20.20 -0.71
C VAL A 174 -14.74 21.73 -0.66
N PRO A 175 -13.78 22.51 -1.16
CA PRO A 175 -13.81 23.97 -1.07
C PRO A 175 -15.10 24.56 -1.64
N LYS A 176 -15.66 25.55 -0.94
CA LYS A 176 -16.90 26.26 -1.32
C LYS A 176 -18.13 25.35 -1.47
N SER A 177 -18.11 24.16 -0.86
CA SER A 177 -19.26 23.25 -0.80
C SER A 177 -19.69 23.03 0.66
N ALA A 178 -20.94 22.64 0.85
CA ALA A 178 -21.40 22.14 2.14
C ALA A 178 -20.70 20.81 2.47
N ALA A 179 -20.54 20.54 3.77
CA ALA A 179 -20.09 19.24 4.22
C ALA A 179 -21.16 18.18 3.92
N VAL A 180 -20.72 17.00 3.49
CA VAL A 180 -21.55 15.82 3.30
C VAL A 180 -21.00 14.66 4.12
N THR A 181 -21.86 13.77 4.58
CA THR A 181 -21.46 12.53 5.26
C THR A 181 -21.91 11.35 4.42
N LEU A 182 -20.99 10.43 4.16
CA LEU A 182 -21.16 9.25 3.33
C LEU A 182 -20.72 8.02 4.13
N ALA A 183 -21.23 6.85 3.76
CA ALA A 183 -20.80 5.56 4.28
C ALA A 183 -20.18 4.73 3.16
N GLY A 184 -19.36 3.73 3.52
CA GLY A 184 -18.84 2.77 2.58
C GLY A 184 -17.80 1.81 3.18
N GLY A 185 -16.92 1.33 2.31
CA GLY A 185 -15.83 0.42 2.66
C GLY A 185 -14.48 1.14 2.76
N GLY A 186 -13.68 0.78 3.76
CA GLY A 186 -12.40 1.39 4.05
C GLY A 186 -11.25 0.39 4.07
N TYR A 187 -10.06 0.84 3.67
CA TYR A 187 -8.81 0.08 3.69
C TYR A 187 -7.67 0.98 4.16
N VAL A 188 -6.71 0.41 4.88
CA VAL A 188 -5.54 1.14 5.36
C VAL A 188 -4.29 0.30 5.18
N ASP A 189 -3.25 0.90 4.61
CA ASP A 189 -1.90 0.32 4.56
C ASP A 189 -0.83 1.25 5.12
N HIS A 190 0.30 0.63 5.42
CA HIS A 190 1.53 1.27 5.83
C HIS A 190 2.66 0.72 4.96
N SER A 191 3.48 1.59 4.42
CA SER A 191 4.70 1.18 3.72
C SER A 191 5.88 2.00 4.16
N ARG A 192 7.05 1.36 4.18
CA ARG A 192 8.33 2.00 4.47
C ARG A 192 9.38 1.47 3.51
N SER A 193 10.19 2.37 2.98
CA SER A 193 11.23 2.05 2.01
C SER A 193 12.49 2.86 2.27
N THR A 194 13.64 2.20 2.17
CA THR A 194 14.93 2.83 1.86
C THR A 194 15.40 2.48 0.44
N VAL A 195 14.62 1.67 -0.28
CA VAL A 195 14.84 1.37 -1.70
C VAL A 195 14.36 2.56 -2.52
N ALA A 196 15.18 3.01 -3.47
CA ALA A 196 14.79 4.05 -4.42
C ALA A 196 13.53 3.61 -5.18
N PRO A 197 12.49 4.45 -5.33
CA PRO A 197 11.26 4.07 -6.03
C PRO A 197 11.51 3.47 -7.42
N ALA A 198 12.42 4.06 -8.20
CA ALA A 198 12.82 3.57 -9.52
C ALA A 198 13.36 2.13 -9.53
N LYS A 199 13.87 1.64 -8.41
CA LYS A 199 14.45 0.30 -8.26
C LYS A 199 13.51 -0.70 -7.62
N LEU A 200 12.36 -0.24 -7.11
CA LEU A 200 11.51 -1.08 -6.30
C LEU A 200 10.70 -2.06 -7.15
N ALA A 201 10.10 -1.59 -8.25
CA ALA A 201 9.28 -2.43 -9.10
C ALA A 201 9.20 -1.85 -10.51
N LYS A 202 9.04 -2.73 -11.49
CA LYS A 202 8.64 -2.38 -12.84
C LYS A 202 7.13 -2.27 -12.96
N ARG A 203 6.39 -3.14 -12.25
CA ARG A 203 4.93 -3.14 -12.23
C ARG A 203 4.38 -3.46 -10.84
N TRP A 204 3.27 -2.82 -10.51
CA TRP A 204 2.43 -3.19 -9.38
C TRP A 204 1.00 -3.42 -9.85
N VAL A 205 0.36 -4.43 -9.27
CA VAL A 205 -1.10 -4.59 -9.33
C VAL A 205 -1.62 -4.70 -7.91
N ARG A 206 -2.61 -3.88 -7.59
CA ARG A 206 -3.37 -3.98 -6.33
C ARG A 206 -4.84 -4.17 -6.65
N PHE A 207 -5.52 -4.99 -5.86
CA PHE A 207 -6.97 -5.06 -5.87
C PHE A 207 -7.52 -5.04 -4.46
N ARG A 208 -8.55 -4.24 -4.23
CA ARG A 208 -9.16 -4.02 -2.91
C ARG A 208 -10.67 -4.09 -3.04
N ALA A 209 -11.28 -5.18 -2.58
CA ALA A 209 -12.72 -5.28 -2.36
C ALA A 209 -13.01 -4.98 -0.90
N MET A 210 -13.56 -3.80 -0.63
CA MET A 210 -13.76 -3.28 0.73
C MET A 210 -15.24 -3.19 1.10
N LYS A 211 -16.13 -3.46 0.15
CA LYS A 211 -17.59 -3.37 0.28
C LYS A 211 -18.21 -4.76 0.17
N GLY A 212 -19.41 -4.91 0.75
CA GLY A 212 -20.16 -6.16 0.70
C GLY A 212 -19.55 -7.28 1.56
N PRO A 213 -20.00 -8.53 1.39
CA PRO A 213 -19.62 -9.63 2.27
C PRO A 213 -18.25 -10.25 1.95
N GLN A 214 -17.67 -9.97 0.78
CA GLN A 214 -16.43 -10.59 0.32
C GLN A 214 -15.30 -9.56 0.28
N HIS A 215 -14.52 -9.50 1.36
CA HIS A 215 -13.35 -8.64 1.44
C HIS A 215 -12.13 -9.31 0.83
N MET A 216 -11.44 -8.60 -0.05
CA MET A 216 -10.30 -9.15 -0.79
C MET A 216 -9.19 -8.11 -0.90
N VAL A 217 -7.96 -8.53 -0.63
CA VAL A 217 -6.76 -7.74 -0.91
C VAL A 217 -5.86 -8.58 -1.81
N VAL A 218 -5.50 -8.02 -2.96
CA VAL A 218 -4.45 -8.55 -3.84
C VAL A 218 -3.34 -7.53 -3.90
N LEU A 219 -2.10 -8.01 -3.78
CA LEU A 219 -0.89 -7.24 -4.07
C LEU A 219 0.02 -8.12 -4.91
N ALA A 220 0.46 -7.60 -6.04
CA ALA A 220 1.40 -8.24 -6.94
C ALA A 220 2.48 -7.24 -7.39
N ARG A 221 3.76 -7.61 -7.25
CA ARG A 221 4.92 -6.83 -7.68
C ARG A 221 5.75 -7.60 -8.69
N GLU A 222 6.10 -6.98 -9.81
CA GLU A 222 7.18 -7.40 -10.71
C GLU A 222 8.38 -6.50 -10.42
N GLY A 223 9.50 -7.09 -9.98
CA GLY A 223 10.75 -6.39 -9.76
C GLY A 223 11.46 -6.01 -11.05
N GLN A 224 12.58 -5.29 -10.93
CA GLN A 224 13.34 -4.82 -12.09
C GLN A 224 14.03 -5.95 -12.85
N GLU A 225 14.30 -7.07 -12.19
CA GLU A 225 14.94 -8.25 -12.77
C GLU A 225 13.91 -9.30 -13.24
N GLY A 226 12.62 -8.98 -13.17
CA GLY A 226 11.51 -9.87 -13.53
C GLY A 226 11.10 -10.84 -12.43
N ASP A 227 11.66 -10.70 -11.23
CA ASP A 227 11.24 -11.43 -10.03
C ASP A 227 9.82 -11.02 -9.60
N TYR A 228 9.07 -11.98 -9.06
CA TYR A 228 7.71 -11.76 -8.56
C TYR A 228 7.66 -11.95 -7.05
N ALA A 229 7.57 -10.86 -6.29
CA ALA A 229 7.34 -10.91 -4.84
C ALA A 229 7.11 -9.51 -4.27
N PRO A 230 6.06 -9.24 -3.48
CA PRO A 230 5.00 -10.17 -3.10
C PRO A 230 4.01 -10.39 -4.26
N VAL A 231 3.45 -11.60 -4.34
CA VAL A 231 2.22 -11.89 -5.10
C VAL A 231 1.30 -12.70 -4.19
N TYR A 232 0.21 -12.10 -3.73
CA TYR A 232 -0.74 -12.77 -2.86
C TYR A 232 -2.18 -12.32 -3.05
N VAL A 233 -3.11 -13.17 -2.61
CA VAL A 233 -4.51 -12.83 -2.38
C VAL A 233 -4.88 -13.16 -0.93
N TRP A 234 -5.59 -12.23 -0.28
CA TRP A 234 -6.07 -12.38 1.08
C TRP A 234 -7.56 -12.11 1.14
N GLU A 235 -8.34 -13.08 1.63
CA GLU A 235 -9.82 -13.02 1.69
C GLU A 235 -10.33 -12.43 3.02
N GLY A 236 -9.54 -11.60 3.69
CA GLY A 236 -9.91 -10.90 4.93
C GLY A 236 -10.01 -11.77 6.19
N LYS A 237 -9.77 -13.08 6.10
CA LYS A 237 -9.64 -14.03 7.21
C LYS A 237 -8.59 -15.09 6.88
N GLY A 238 -7.84 -15.52 7.91
CA GLY A 238 -6.81 -16.55 7.76
C GLY A 238 -5.56 -16.08 7.02
N ALA A 239 -4.71 -17.03 6.65
CA ALA A 239 -3.47 -16.77 5.93
C ALA A 239 -3.74 -16.32 4.49
N ALA A 240 -2.91 -15.41 3.97
CA ALA A 240 -2.94 -15.10 2.54
C ALA A 240 -2.47 -16.29 1.72
N ARG A 241 -3.11 -16.48 0.57
CA ARG A 241 -2.65 -17.42 -0.44
C ARG A 241 -1.57 -16.74 -1.27
N LEU A 242 -0.36 -17.26 -1.19
CA LEU A 242 0.74 -16.87 -2.06
C LEU A 242 0.50 -17.39 -3.48
N LEU A 243 0.83 -16.56 -4.45
CA LEU A 243 0.74 -16.81 -5.88
C LEU A 243 2.14 -16.71 -6.49
N GLU A 244 2.31 -17.17 -7.72
CA GLU A 244 3.63 -17.30 -8.33
C GLU A 244 4.00 -16.06 -9.14
N SER A 245 3.15 -15.69 -10.09
CA SER A 245 3.43 -14.60 -11.02
C SER A 245 2.14 -13.94 -11.50
N PHE A 246 2.30 -12.87 -12.27
CA PHE A 246 1.20 -12.22 -12.95
C PHE A 246 1.63 -11.63 -14.28
N THR A 247 0.69 -11.54 -15.20
CA THR A 247 0.83 -10.75 -16.42
C THR A 247 -0.12 -9.56 -16.36
N VAL A 248 0.28 -8.45 -16.98
CA VAL A 248 -0.56 -7.27 -17.13
C VAL A 248 -0.70 -6.95 -18.60
N THR A 249 -1.94 -6.79 -19.05
CA THR A 249 -2.27 -6.36 -20.41
C THR A 249 -2.99 -5.03 -20.36
N GLN A 250 -2.47 -4.08 -21.13
CA GLN A 250 -3.08 -2.79 -21.42
C GLN A 250 -3.69 -2.84 -22.82
N THR A 251 -4.88 -2.31 -23.00
CA THR A 251 -5.48 -2.09 -24.32
C THR A 251 -5.98 -0.66 -24.42
N GLY A 252 -5.69 0.03 -25.52
CA GLY A 252 -5.94 1.48 -25.66
C GLY A 252 -4.75 2.32 -25.17
N THR A 253 -4.95 3.63 -25.04
CA THR A 253 -3.89 4.58 -24.68
C THR A 253 -4.32 5.53 -23.57
N LYS A 254 -3.41 5.76 -22.61
CA LYS A 254 -3.58 6.72 -21.49
C LYS A 254 -4.95 6.59 -20.80
N GLU A 255 -5.74 7.65 -20.76
CA GLU A 255 -7.04 7.68 -20.07
C GLU A 255 -8.09 6.76 -20.70
N LYS A 256 -7.86 6.30 -21.94
CA LYS A 256 -8.72 5.32 -22.63
C LYS A 256 -8.21 3.89 -22.45
N SER A 257 -7.16 3.67 -21.65
CA SER A 257 -6.62 2.35 -21.40
C SER A 257 -7.57 1.52 -20.54
N THR A 258 -7.78 0.29 -20.97
CA THR A 258 -8.36 -0.80 -20.17
C THR A 258 -7.22 -1.70 -19.70
N TRP A 259 -7.39 -2.27 -18.52
CA TRP A 259 -6.34 -3.04 -17.85
C TRP A 259 -6.87 -4.41 -17.42
N ARG A 260 -6.08 -5.44 -17.67
CA ARG A 260 -6.31 -6.80 -17.20
C ARG A 260 -5.04 -7.31 -16.54
N ALA A 261 -5.18 -7.96 -15.39
CA ALA A 261 -4.08 -8.69 -14.77
C ALA A 261 -4.48 -10.16 -14.56
N GLU A 262 -3.63 -11.08 -14.97
CA GLU A 262 -3.86 -12.52 -14.82
C GLU A 262 -2.82 -13.07 -13.86
N LEU A 263 -3.27 -13.70 -12.78
CA LEU A 263 -2.41 -14.19 -11.72
C LEU A 263 -2.42 -15.71 -11.72
N THR A 264 -1.24 -16.32 -11.54
CA THR A 264 -1.04 -17.77 -11.56
C THR A 264 -0.67 -18.31 -10.18
N ASP A 265 -1.05 -19.56 -9.91
CA ASP A 265 -0.58 -20.26 -8.72
C ASP A 265 0.81 -20.87 -8.93
N ARG A 266 1.34 -21.54 -7.91
CA ARG A 266 2.66 -22.20 -7.93
C ARG A 266 2.77 -23.36 -8.93
N ASP A 267 1.64 -23.90 -9.40
CA ASP A 267 1.63 -24.91 -10.45
C ASP A 267 1.57 -24.27 -11.86
N GLY A 268 1.60 -22.93 -11.94
CA GLY A 268 1.42 -22.18 -13.18
C GLY A 268 -0.02 -22.16 -13.70
N LYS A 269 -1.00 -22.61 -12.91
CA LYS A 269 -2.41 -22.62 -13.33
C LYS A 269 -3.05 -21.24 -13.08
N PRO A 270 -4.08 -20.86 -13.86
CA PRO A 270 -4.82 -19.62 -13.63
C PRO A 270 -5.45 -19.61 -12.24
N ALA A 271 -5.06 -18.64 -11.40
CA ALA A 271 -5.51 -18.54 -10.02
C ALA A 271 -6.63 -17.50 -9.85
N LEU A 272 -6.51 -16.35 -10.52
CA LEU A 272 -7.54 -15.31 -10.60
C LEU A 272 -7.23 -14.32 -11.74
N THR A 273 -8.25 -13.56 -12.15
CA THR A 273 -8.13 -12.47 -13.13
C THR A 273 -8.71 -11.19 -12.56
N LEU A 274 -7.99 -10.09 -12.71
CA LEU A 274 -8.46 -8.74 -12.38
C LEU A 274 -8.75 -7.99 -13.68
N ARG A 275 -9.89 -7.33 -13.75
CA ARG A 275 -10.28 -6.50 -14.90
C ARG A 275 -10.71 -5.13 -14.44
N GLY A 276 -10.10 -4.09 -15.00
CA GLY A 276 -10.56 -2.72 -14.84
C GLY A 276 -11.82 -2.49 -15.66
N THR A 277 -12.85 -1.93 -15.04
CA THR A 277 -14.16 -1.65 -15.66
C THR A 277 -14.37 -0.17 -15.94
N SER A 278 -13.86 0.71 -15.09
CA SER A 278 -13.97 2.16 -15.26
C SER A 278 -12.77 2.87 -14.65
N LEU A 279 -12.13 3.76 -15.41
CA LEU A 279 -11.02 4.57 -14.91
C LEU A 279 -11.54 5.65 -13.95
N LEU A 280 -11.01 5.67 -12.73
CA LEU A 280 -11.25 6.74 -11.77
C LEU A 280 -10.19 7.85 -11.89
N GLN A 281 -8.92 7.46 -12.04
CA GLN A 281 -7.82 8.41 -12.14
C GLN A 281 -6.61 7.80 -12.85
N ARG A 282 -5.96 8.59 -13.70
CA ARG A 282 -4.57 8.38 -14.13
C ARG A 282 -3.68 9.37 -13.38
N SER A 283 -2.64 8.86 -12.73
CA SER A 283 -1.64 9.66 -12.03
C SER A 283 -0.27 9.41 -12.66
N ALA A 284 0.32 10.45 -13.23
CA ALA A 284 1.65 10.42 -13.83
C ALA A 284 2.48 11.61 -13.30
N PRO A 285 2.96 11.53 -12.04
CA PRO A 285 3.58 12.67 -11.37
C PRO A 285 4.81 13.21 -12.12
N VAL A 286 5.63 12.33 -12.70
CA VAL A 286 6.85 12.76 -13.43
C VAL A 286 6.50 13.41 -14.77
N GLU A 287 5.52 12.87 -15.51
CA GLU A 287 5.00 13.51 -16.73
C GLU A 287 4.44 14.91 -16.43
N SER A 288 3.74 15.07 -15.30
CA SER A 288 3.12 16.34 -14.91
C SER A 288 4.12 17.46 -14.62
N LEU A 289 5.40 17.11 -14.40
CA LEU A 289 6.49 18.08 -14.21
C LEU A 289 7.04 18.62 -15.55
N GLY A 290 6.59 18.10 -16.70
CA GLY A 290 7.07 18.51 -18.02
C GLY A 290 8.58 18.35 -18.15
N MET A 291 9.28 19.41 -18.59
CA MET A 291 10.74 19.40 -18.76
C MET A 291 11.51 19.11 -17.46
N LEU A 292 10.95 19.47 -16.29
CA LEU A 292 11.57 19.17 -15.00
C LEU A 292 11.50 17.69 -14.62
N GLY A 293 10.62 16.92 -15.28
CA GLY A 293 10.49 15.47 -15.07
C GLY A 293 11.81 14.72 -15.35
N GLY A 294 12.57 15.17 -16.35
CA GLY A 294 13.86 14.58 -16.70
C GLY A 294 14.91 14.64 -15.57
N LEU A 295 14.83 15.65 -14.69
CA LEU A 295 15.76 15.84 -13.59
C LEU A 295 15.47 14.89 -12.41
N VAL A 296 14.20 14.53 -12.19
CA VAL A 296 13.79 13.70 -11.05
C VAL A 296 13.69 12.21 -11.40
N ARG A 297 13.43 11.89 -12.68
CA ARG A 297 13.22 10.52 -13.16
C ARG A 297 14.29 9.50 -12.73
N PRO A 298 15.60 9.81 -12.71
CA PRO A 298 16.61 8.83 -12.29
C PRO A 298 16.47 8.38 -10.83
N VAL A 299 15.85 9.20 -9.98
CA VAL A 299 15.70 8.93 -8.54
C VAL A 299 14.34 8.31 -8.23
N VAL A 300 13.27 8.92 -8.77
CA VAL A 300 11.88 8.54 -8.41
C VAL A 300 11.23 7.59 -9.41
N GLY A 301 11.89 7.27 -10.52
CA GLY A 301 11.32 6.50 -11.62
C GLY A 301 10.42 7.36 -12.49
N SER A 302 9.59 6.75 -13.31
CA SER A 302 8.47 7.40 -14.00
C SER A 302 7.22 6.54 -13.88
N PRO A 303 6.75 6.28 -12.64
CA PRO A 303 5.56 5.46 -12.44
C PRO A 303 4.33 6.19 -12.97
N VAL A 304 3.56 5.51 -13.79
CA VAL A 304 2.18 5.88 -14.12
C VAL A 304 1.25 4.93 -13.39
N THR A 305 0.33 5.47 -12.61
CA THR A 305 -0.66 4.70 -11.86
C THR A 305 -2.06 4.95 -12.40
N TYR A 306 -2.76 3.86 -12.68
CA TYR A 306 -4.16 3.84 -13.07
C TYR A 306 -4.97 3.28 -11.90
N LEU A 307 -5.87 4.10 -11.37
CA LEU A 307 -6.87 3.67 -10.40
C LEU A 307 -8.19 3.46 -11.12
N LEU A 308 -8.77 2.27 -10.99
CA LEU A 308 -9.98 1.86 -11.67
C LEU A 308 -10.99 1.25 -10.69
N ARG A 309 -12.28 1.35 -11.02
CA ARG A 309 -13.24 0.32 -10.63
C ARG A 309 -12.83 -0.97 -11.33
N GLY A 310 -12.99 -2.11 -10.64
CA GLY A 310 -12.59 -3.38 -11.22
C GLY A 310 -13.36 -4.56 -10.65
N VAL A 311 -13.16 -5.70 -11.30
CA VAL A 311 -13.76 -6.98 -10.93
C VAL A 311 -12.66 -8.02 -10.83
N MET A 312 -12.72 -8.85 -9.78
CA MET A 312 -11.91 -10.04 -9.62
C MET A 312 -12.73 -11.28 -9.96
N GLU A 313 -12.25 -12.06 -10.92
CA GLU A 313 -12.80 -13.35 -11.33
C GLU A 313 -11.91 -14.48 -10.78
N ARG A 314 -12.54 -15.54 -10.24
CA ARG A 314 -11.85 -16.72 -9.71
C ARG A 314 -12.50 -17.98 -10.29
N PRO A 315 -11.75 -19.05 -10.58
CA PRO A 315 -12.32 -20.30 -11.09
C PRO A 315 -13.42 -20.83 -10.16
N GLY A 316 -14.63 -21.04 -10.70
CA GLY A 316 -15.76 -21.61 -9.96
C GLY A 316 -16.36 -20.73 -8.86
N LYS A 317 -15.98 -19.46 -8.73
CA LYS A 317 -16.55 -18.53 -7.72
C LYS A 317 -17.20 -17.33 -8.40
N ALA A 318 -18.15 -16.70 -7.70
CA ALA A 318 -18.75 -15.45 -8.14
C ALA A 318 -17.69 -14.32 -8.27
N PRO A 319 -17.85 -13.42 -9.27
CA PRO A 319 -17.01 -12.24 -9.38
C PRO A 319 -17.13 -11.32 -8.16
N VAL A 320 -16.05 -10.61 -7.84
CA VAL A 320 -15.99 -9.67 -6.71
C VAL A 320 -15.67 -8.28 -7.23
N GLU A 321 -16.52 -7.31 -6.92
CA GLU A 321 -16.28 -5.91 -7.27
C GLU A 321 -15.30 -5.24 -6.30
N GLY A 322 -14.51 -4.29 -6.80
CA GLY A 322 -13.58 -3.55 -5.96
C GLY A 322 -12.85 -2.46 -6.73
N LEU A 323 -11.73 -2.03 -6.16
CA LEU A 323 -10.80 -1.09 -6.76
C LEU A 323 -9.59 -1.85 -7.29
N MET A 324 -9.23 -1.60 -8.54
CA MET A 324 -8.01 -2.10 -9.17
C MET A 324 -7.05 -0.92 -9.34
N GLU A 325 -5.81 -1.11 -8.94
CA GLU A 325 -4.73 -0.16 -9.16
C GLU A 325 -3.63 -0.86 -9.96
N VAL A 326 -3.18 -0.24 -11.04
CA VAL A 326 -2.05 -0.73 -11.83
C VAL A 326 -1.02 0.39 -11.91
N SER A 327 0.19 0.13 -11.45
CA SER A 327 1.33 1.03 -11.65
C SER A 327 2.32 0.40 -12.60
N VAL A 328 2.78 1.16 -13.59
CA VAL A 328 3.79 0.75 -14.57
C VAL A 328 4.89 1.80 -14.65
N GLU A 329 6.14 1.34 -14.70
CA GLU A 329 7.29 2.21 -14.93
C GLU A 329 7.51 2.48 -16.43
N GLY A 330 7.67 3.76 -16.79
CA GLY A 330 8.26 4.16 -18.07
C GLY A 330 7.37 4.08 -19.31
N GLU A 331 6.06 4.35 -19.18
CA GLU A 331 5.19 4.67 -20.34
C GLU A 331 5.69 5.87 -21.16
#